data_AF-A0A847JEC5-F1
#
_entry.id   AF-A0A847JEC5-F1
#
_cell.length_a   1.000
_cell.length_b   1.000
_cell.length_c   1.000
_cell.angle_alpha   90.00
_cell.angle_beta   90.00
_cell.angle_gamma   90.00
#
_symmetry.space_group_name_H-M   'P 1'
#
loop_
_entity.id
_entity.type
_entity.pdbx_description
1 polymer ?
#
loop_
_entity_poly.entity_id
_entity_poly.type
_entity_poly.pdbx_seq_one_letter_code
_entity_poly.pdbx_strand_id
1 'polypeptide(L)'
;AVLDADEAATAGEGFLDRMMSHAARLVRIRPAGETAGESLSARLSRIEGRMATGDLPGALAAWKDLPEPARKTSAAWGAALEARVGVDAALKAATSAIVSKLSQPK
;
A
#
# COMPACT_ATOMS: atom_id res chain seq x y z
N ALA A 1 40.15 -40.63 33.20
CA ALA A 1 40.41 -41.30 31.92
C ALA A 1 39.05 -41.60 31.30
N VAL A 2 38.55 -40.83 30.34
CA VAL A 2 39.14 -40.44 29.06
C VAL A 2 39.54 -38.95 29.01
N LEU A 3 40.71 -38.69 28.44
CA LEU A 3 41.34 -37.39 28.18
C LEU A 3 41.42 -37.17 26.65
N ASP A 4 41.76 -35.92 26.31
CA ASP A 4 42.19 -35.38 25.02
C ASP A 4 41.08 -35.01 24.03
N ALA A 5 41.12 -33.89 23.32
CA ALA A 5 41.85 -32.62 23.39
C ALA A 5 41.21 -31.82 22.26
N ASP A 6 40.63 -30.65 22.54
CA ASP A 6 40.47 -29.65 21.49
C ASP A 6 40.84 -28.29 22.08
N GLU A 7 42.15 -28.14 22.06
CA GLU A 7 42.91 -26.92 22.17
C GLU A 7 42.65 -26.08 20.91
N ALA A 8 41.79 -25.06 21.01
CA ALA A 8 41.94 -23.77 20.32
C ALA A 8 40.68 -22.93 20.55
N ALA A 9 40.65 -22.21 21.67
CA ALA A 9 39.86 -20.99 21.75
C ALA A 9 40.45 -19.96 20.76
N THR A 10 40.11 -20.06 19.47
CA THR A 10 40.27 -18.95 18.54
C THR A 10 39.25 -17.90 18.92
N ALA A 11 39.73 -16.90 19.65
CA ALA A 11 39.04 -15.65 19.92
C ALA A 11 38.56 -15.04 18.59
N GLY A 12 37.25 -15.12 18.33
CA GLY A 12 36.66 -14.54 17.11
C GLY A 12 35.15 -14.71 16.90
N GLU A 13 34.52 -15.81 17.32
CA GLU A 13 33.19 -16.18 16.77
C GLU A 13 32.06 -16.53 17.78
N GLY A 14 32.27 -16.30 19.08
CA GLY A 14 31.42 -16.97 20.09
C GLY A 14 30.14 -16.27 20.56
N PHE A 15 30.01 -14.95 20.46
CA PHE A 15 28.94 -14.23 21.17
C PHE A 15 28.23 -13.17 20.32
N LEU A 16 29.02 -12.34 19.61
CA LEU A 16 28.47 -11.36 18.67
C LEU A 16 27.75 -12.04 17.50
N ASP A 17 28.25 -13.19 17.02
CA ASP A 17 27.64 -13.95 15.92
C ASP A 17 26.32 -14.63 16.33
N ARG A 18 26.25 -15.15 17.56
CA ARG A 18 24.99 -15.61 18.15
C ARG A 18 24.03 -14.45 18.39
N MET A 19 24.49 -13.29 18.84
CA MET A 19 23.63 -12.13 19.03
C MET A 19 23.10 -11.57 17.70
N MET A 20 23.94 -11.49 16.66
CA MET A 20 23.54 -11.10 15.30
C MET A 20 22.58 -12.10 14.66
N SER A 21 22.81 -13.40 14.81
CA SER A 21 21.88 -14.44 14.31
C SER A 21 20.54 -14.45 15.07
N HIS A 22 20.49 -14.01 16.32
CA HIS A 22 19.24 -13.79 17.07
C HIS A 22 18.57 -12.46 16.69
N ALA A 23 19.33 -11.40 16.43
CA ALA A 23 18.81 -10.11 15.95
C ALA A 23 18.23 -10.22 14.53
N ALA A 24 18.80 -11.05 13.66
CA ALA A 24 18.28 -11.31 12.32
C ALA A 24 16.92 -12.03 12.31
N ARG A 25 16.51 -12.69 13.41
CA ARG A 25 15.23 -13.39 13.52
C ARG A 25 14.04 -12.50 13.91
N LEU A 26 14.28 -11.22 14.22
CA LEU A 26 13.23 -10.28 14.61
C LEU A 26 12.54 -9.58 13.43
N VAL A 27 13.13 -9.61 12.22
CA VAL A 27 12.48 -9.14 11.00
C VAL A 27 11.82 -10.33 10.29
N ARG A 28 10.70 -10.78 10.86
CA ARG A 28 9.85 -11.79 10.25
C ARG A 28 8.99 -11.12 9.17
N ILE A 29 9.56 -10.94 7.99
CA ILE A 29 8.74 -10.68 6.79
C ILE A 29 7.95 -11.97 6.58
N ARG A 30 6.67 -11.94 6.96
CA ARG A 30 5.72 -12.97 6.53
C ARG A 30 5.48 -12.67 5.05
N PRO A 31 5.86 -13.54 4.09
CA PRO A 31 5.37 -13.41 2.74
C PRO A 31 3.85 -13.56 2.87
N ALA A 32 3.12 -12.46 2.69
CA ALA A 32 1.72 -12.57 2.37
C ALA A 32 1.68 -13.41 1.08
N GLY A 33 0.90 -14.49 1.14
CA GLY A 33 1.00 -15.61 0.22
C GLY A 33 1.09 -15.24 -1.26
N GLU A 34 1.65 -16.18 -1.99
CA GLU A 34 1.95 -16.25 -3.43
C GLU A 34 0.73 -16.08 -4.36
N THR A 35 -0.19 -15.16 -4.04
CA THR A 35 -1.32 -14.70 -4.85
C THR A 35 -1.41 -13.17 -4.90
N ALA A 36 -0.45 -12.43 -4.33
CA ALA A 36 -0.25 -11.00 -4.56
C ALA A 36 0.39 -10.68 -5.94
N GLY A 37 0.14 -11.54 -6.94
CA GLY A 37 0.80 -11.58 -8.26
C GLY A 37 0.46 -10.43 -9.21
N GLU A 38 -0.39 -9.50 -8.80
CA GLU A 38 -0.35 -8.14 -9.34
C GLU A 38 -0.08 -7.23 -8.15
N SER A 39 1.20 -6.89 -7.98
CA SER A 39 1.74 -6.38 -6.72
C SER A 39 0.88 -5.25 -6.18
N LEU A 40 0.69 -5.21 -4.87
CA LEU A 40 -0.01 -4.10 -4.22
C LEU A 40 0.58 -2.75 -4.67
N SER A 41 1.89 -2.70 -4.94
CA SER A 41 2.55 -1.56 -5.56
C SER A 41 2.04 -1.24 -6.96
N ALA A 42 1.85 -2.20 -7.87
CA ALA A 42 1.28 -1.96 -9.20
C ALA A 42 -0.16 -1.44 -9.13
N ARG A 43 -0.97 -1.94 -8.19
CA ARG A 43 -2.32 -1.43 -7.93
C ARG A 43 -2.31 -0.02 -7.35
N LEU A 44 -1.38 0.26 -6.43
CA LEU A 44 -1.19 1.61 -5.89
C LEU A 44 -0.71 2.58 -6.96
N SER A 45 0.24 2.20 -7.82
CA SER A 45 0.69 3.03 -8.94
C SER A 45 -0.43 3.30 -9.94
N ARG A 46 -1.38 2.37 -10.14
CA ARG A 46 -2.60 2.64 -10.93
C ARG A 46 -3.50 3.66 -10.27
N ILE A 47 -3.69 3.58 -8.96
CA ILE A 47 -4.44 4.58 -8.18
C ILE A 47 -3.78 5.96 -8.31
N GLU A 48 -2.47 6.03 -8.07
CA GLU A 48 -1.68 7.27 -8.17
C GLU A 48 -1.71 7.85 -9.58
N GLY A 49 -1.55 7.02 -10.62
CA GLY A 49 -1.62 7.44 -12.00
C GLY A 49 -2.99 8.03 -12.36
N ARG A 50 -4.09 7.41 -11.90
CA ARG A 50 -5.44 7.93 -12.11
C ARG A 50 -5.70 9.23 -11.34
N MET A 51 -5.17 9.35 -10.13
CA MET A 51 -5.23 10.61 -9.39
C MET A 51 -4.46 11.73 -10.10
N ALA A 52 -3.27 11.42 -10.63
CA ALA A 52 -2.44 12.38 -11.36
C ALA A 52 -3.10 12.89 -12.65
N THR A 53 -3.89 12.06 -13.33
CA THR A 53 -4.64 12.45 -14.53
C THR A 53 -5.99 13.11 -14.21
N GLY A 54 -6.35 13.25 -12.92
CA GLY A 54 -7.64 13.79 -12.49
C GLY A 54 -8.81 12.82 -12.60
N ASP A 55 -8.56 11.54 -12.92
CA ASP A 55 -9.56 10.47 -12.93
C ASP A 55 -9.79 9.92 -11.51
N LEU A 56 -10.38 10.75 -10.65
CA LEU A 56 -10.72 10.36 -9.29
C LEU A 56 -11.75 9.23 -9.20
N PRO A 57 -12.79 9.16 -10.07
CA PRO A 57 -13.70 8.02 -10.11
C PRO A 57 -12.97 6.71 -10.43
N GLY A 58 -12.04 6.74 -11.40
CA GLY A 58 -11.22 5.60 -11.73
C GLY A 58 -10.25 5.23 -10.61
N ALA A 59 -9.68 6.19 -9.89
CA ALA A 59 -8.85 5.92 -8.71
C ALA A 59 -9.67 5.22 -7.61
N LEU A 60 -10.92 5.64 -7.39
CA LEU A 60 -11.83 5.02 -6.42
C LEU A 60 -12.18 3.57 -6.80
N ALA A 61 -12.43 3.31 -8.08
CA ALA A 61 -12.66 1.95 -8.57
C ALA A 61 -11.42 1.06 -8.33
N ALA A 62 -10.23 1.56 -8.65
CA ALA A 62 -8.98 0.83 -8.42
C ALA A 62 -8.72 0.56 -6.92
N TRP A 63 -9.13 1.45 -6.02
CA TRP A 63 -9.09 1.20 -4.58
C TRP A 63 -10.07 0.12 -4.13
N LYS A 64 -11.30 0.11 -4.69
CA LYS A 64 -12.31 -0.93 -4.41
C LYS A 64 -11.85 -2.31 -4.91
N ASP A 65 -10.90 -2.39 -5.83
CA ASP A 65 -10.30 -3.64 -6.33
C ASP A 65 -9.09 -4.12 -5.48
N LEU A 66 -8.70 -3.40 -4.42
CA LEU A 66 -7.64 -3.84 -3.53
C LEU A 66 -8.06 -5.09 -2.73
N PRO A 67 -7.11 -6.00 -2.40
CA PRO A 67 -7.41 -7.14 -1.54
C PRO A 67 -7.92 -6.68 -0.18
N GLU A 68 -8.81 -7.46 0.44
CA GLU A 68 -9.44 -7.15 1.75
C GLU A 68 -8.46 -6.63 2.82
N PRO A 69 -7.30 -7.27 3.06
CA PRO A 69 -6.33 -6.77 4.04
C PRO A 69 -5.86 -5.33 3.74
N ALA A 70 -5.54 -5.05 2.48
CA ALA A 70 -5.06 -3.73 2.06
C ALA A 70 -6.18 -2.68 2.08
N ARG A 71 -7.40 -3.06 1.68
CA ARG A 71 -8.58 -2.18 1.70
C ARG A 71 -8.97 -1.82 3.13
N LYS A 72 -8.92 -2.79 4.05
CA LYS A 72 -9.21 -2.57 5.47
C LYS A 72 -8.18 -1.64 6.13
N THR A 73 -6.88 -1.84 5.87
CA THR A 73 -5.83 -0.95 6.37
C THR A 73 -5.95 0.47 5.80
N SER A 74 -6.44 0.62 4.58
CA SER A 74 -6.61 1.91 3.89
C SER A 74 -8.04 2.48 3.93
N ALA A 75 -8.92 1.96 4.80
CA ALA A 75 -10.34 2.31 4.81
C ALA A 75 -10.61 3.82 4.96
N ALA A 76 -9.87 4.49 5.86
CA ALA A 76 -10.01 5.93 6.08
C ALA A 76 -9.64 6.74 4.81
N TRP A 77 -8.61 6.30 4.08
CA TRP A 77 -8.20 6.92 2.84
C TRP A 77 -9.25 6.69 1.73
N GLY A 78 -9.80 5.49 1.63
CA GLY A 78 -10.89 5.18 0.68
C GLY A 78 -12.12 6.05 0.90
N ALA A 79 -12.51 6.26 2.16
CA ALA A 79 -13.61 7.16 2.52
C ALA A 79 -13.34 8.62 2.12
N ALA A 80 -12.11 9.11 2.32
CA ALA A 80 -11.71 10.45 1.89
C ALA A 80 -11.73 10.59 0.36
N LEU A 81 -11.27 9.56 -0.38
CA LEU A 81 -11.32 9.54 -1.83
C LEU A 81 -12.76 9.55 -2.35
N GLU A 82 -13.66 8.77 -1.75
CA GLU A 82 -15.07 8.75 -2.12
C GLU A 82 -15.75 10.11 -1.89
N ALA A 83 -15.48 10.76 -0.75
CA ALA A 83 -15.95 12.11 -0.48
C ALA A 83 -15.45 13.11 -1.54
N ARG A 84 -14.17 13.03 -1.93
CA ARG A 84 -13.60 13.91 -2.95
C ARG A 84 -14.25 13.70 -4.32
N VAL A 85 -14.45 12.46 -4.73
CA VAL A 85 -15.18 12.12 -5.96
C VAL A 85 -16.59 12.72 -5.95
N GLY A 86 -17.28 12.63 -4.82
CA GLY A 86 -18.61 13.22 -4.65
C GLY A 86 -18.62 14.74 -4.79
N VAL A 87 -17.67 15.44 -4.16
CA VAL A 87 -17.53 16.90 -4.27
C VAL A 87 -17.27 17.32 -5.72
N ASP A 88 -16.35 16.64 -6.41
CA ASP A 88 -15.99 16.99 -7.79
C ASP A 88 -17.15 16.72 -8.76
N ALA A 89 -17.92 15.64 -8.54
CA ALA A 89 -19.14 15.37 -9.29
C ALA A 89 -20.21 16.45 -9.08
N ALA A 90 -20.42 16.87 -7.83
CA ALA A 90 -21.38 17.92 -7.49
C ALA A 90 -20.98 19.28 -8.11
N LEU A 91 -19.69 19.63 -8.05
CA LEU A 91 -19.16 20.85 -8.66
C LEU A 91 -19.38 20.83 -10.18
N LYS A 92 -19.04 19.73 -10.86
CA LYS A 92 -19.26 19.57 -12.30
C LYS A 92 -20.74 19.70 -12.67
N ALA A 93 -21.63 19.10 -11.89
CA ALA A 93 -23.07 19.21 -12.11
C ALA A 93 -23.57 20.65 -11.95
N ALA A 94 -23.13 21.36 -10.91
CA ALA A 94 -23.48 22.75 -10.68
C ALA A 94 -23.00 23.67 -11.81
N THR A 95 -21.74 23.51 -12.25
CA THR A 95 -21.19 24.28 -13.38
C THR A 95 -21.97 24.00 -14.67
N SER A 96 -22.27 22.73 -14.96
CA SER A 96 -23.06 22.34 -16.14
C SER A 96 -24.47 22.95 -16.11
N ALA A 97 -25.12 22.96 -14.94
CA ALA A 97 -26.43 23.57 -14.77
C ALA A 97 -26.40 25.08 -15.05
N ILE A 98 -25.39 25.80 -14.54
CA ILE A 98 -25.23 27.24 -14.78
C ILE A 98 -25.01 27.53 -16.26
N VAL A 99 -24.10 26.80 -16.92
CA VAL A 99 -23.82 26.97 -18.35
C VAL A 99 -25.08 26.71 -19.17
N SER A 100 -25.81 25.64 -18.86
CA SER A 100 -27.06 25.29 -19.54
C SER A 100 -28.10 26.40 -19.41
N LYS A 101 -28.24 27.00 -18.22
CA LYS A 101 -29.16 28.12 -17.96
C LYS A 101 -28.80 29.38 -18.75
N LEU A 102 -27.51 29.65 -18.95
CA LEU A 102 -27.05 30.79 -19.75
C LEU A 102 -27.16 30.56 -21.26
N SER A 103 -27.10 29.31 -21.72
CA SER A 103 -27.22 28.97 -23.14
C SER A 103 -28.66 28.91 -23.66
N GLN A 104 -29.66 28.98 -22.78
CA GLN A 104 -31.06 29.00 -23.20
C GLN A 104 -31.40 30.38 -23.79
N PRO A 105 -31.86 30.47 -25.06
CA PRO A 105 -32.36 31.72 -25.60
C PRO A 105 -33.58 32.18 -24.79
N LYS A 106 -33.71 33.50 -24.62
CA LYS A 106 -34.85 34.13 -23.94
C LYS A 106 -36.18 33.78 -24.60
#